data_AF-A0AAJ2R1K7-F1
#
_entry.id   AF-A0AAJ2R1K7-F1
#
_cell.length_a   1.000
_cell.length_b   1.000
_cell.length_c   1.000
_cell.angle_alpha   90.00
_cell.angle_beta   90.00
_cell.angle_gamma   90.00
#
_symmetry.space_group_name_H-M   'P 1'
#
loop_
_entity.id
_entity.type
_entity.pdbx_description
1 polymer ?
#
loop_
_entity_poly.entity_id
_entity_poly.type
_entity_poly.pdbx_seq_one_letter_code
_entity_poly.pdbx_strand_id
1 'polypeptide(L)'
;MNSMNHPLLRLADSTPALRSGKYTDYRRSAVLPQLRRIGVFRARRFGDLLCATPVLRALAAAWPKARITLVGLPEAEGLAQRLSSVDDFELFPGWPGLPGVPSAKADEYSFFQRRMRSRRFDLVVQLHDSGRNTNALVANFGARRNAGFADPDDWVPEADALRFVPWPGQGSEVLGLLALTDYMGLPRRGLKLDLPLNADDRARVRPLLPASRRYAIVHPGARLAVRRWSASGFAAVADRLAQAGLEVVLTGSEDERALVASVAAQMRHPALDLSGRTDIWMLGAALASASVAVCNNTTVSMMAAALGTRSVVASQAGEVDRGPPLDPQRHRVFTPGSDAHAAEMLAQAALALADEELA
;
A
#
# COMPACT_ATOMS: atom_id res chain seq x y z
N MET A 1 -7.43 13.90 -29.89
CA MET A 1 -6.86 14.88 -28.93
C MET A 1 -7.98 15.75 -28.38
N ASN A 2 -8.57 15.36 -27.25
CA ASN A 2 -9.21 16.30 -26.32
C ASN A 2 -9.39 15.57 -24.96
N SER A 3 -8.50 15.84 -24.01
CA SER A 3 -8.36 15.10 -22.74
C SER A 3 -9.42 15.45 -21.67
N MET A 4 -10.47 16.17 -22.03
CA MET A 4 -11.41 16.77 -21.05
C MET A 4 -12.70 15.97 -20.78
N ASN A 5 -12.90 14.80 -21.38
CA ASN A 5 -14.15 14.03 -21.24
C ASN A 5 -14.03 12.71 -20.44
N HIS A 6 -12.99 12.54 -19.62
CA HIS A 6 -12.88 11.31 -18.80
C HIS A 6 -13.78 11.38 -17.55
N PRO A 7 -14.68 10.42 -17.31
CA PRO A 7 -15.68 10.46 -16.22
C PRO A 7 -15.11 10.48 -14.79
N LEU A 8 -13.80 10.26 -14.61
CA LEU A 8 -13.10 10.34 -13.32
C LEU A 8 -12.72 11.77 -12.88
N LEU A 9 -12.79 12.75 -13.79
CA LEU A 9 -12.56 14.17 -13.43
C LEU A 9 -13.77 14.80 -12.73
N ARG A 10 -14.97 14.23 -12.86
CA ARG A 10 -16.19 14.79 -12.26
C ARG A 10 -16.31 14.59 -10.74
N LEU A 11 -15.57 13.64 -10.17
CA LEU A 11 -15.56 13.41 -8.72
C LEU A 11 -14.72 14.44 -7.95
N ALA A 12 -13.80 15.14 -8.64
CA ALA A 12 -13.06 16.25 -8.05
C ALA A 12 -13.93 17.53 -7.95
N ASP A 13 -15.00 17.64 -8.74
CA ASP A 13 -15.87 18.83 -8.75
C ASP A 13 -17.08 18.72 -7.80
N SER A 14 -17.36 17.53 -7.24
CA SER A 14 -18.55 17.29 -6.41
C SER A 14 -18.34 17.45 -4.91
N THR A 15 -17.14 17.83 -4.44
CA THR A 15 -16.94 18.22 -3.03
C THR A 15 -17.38 19.68 -2.86
N PRO A 16 -18.33 20.00 -1.94
CA PRO A 16 -18.85 21.37 -1.78
C PRO A 16 -17.79 22.43 -1.42
N ALA A 17 -16.56 22.00 -1.08
CA ALA A 17 -15.45 22.87 -0.71
C ALA A 17 -14.67 23.45 -1.91
N LEU A 18 -15.00 23.10 -3.16
CA LEU A 18 -14.15 23.38 -4.34
C LEU A 18 -14.72 24.42 -5.31
N ARG A 19 -15.42 25.47 -4.83
CA ARG A 19 -15.85 26.58 -5.71
C ARG A 19 -15.23 27.96 -5.40
N SER A 20 -14.48 28.41 -6.41
CA SER A 20 -14.29 29.79 -6.91
C SER A 20 -13.48 30.82 -6.10
N GLY A 21 -12.55 31.46 -6.82
CA GLY A 21 -12.23 32.88 -6.67
C GLY A 21 -11.00 33.26 -5.83
N LYS A 22 -10.66 32.50 -4.78
CA LYS A 22 -9.56 32.88 -3.86
C LYS A 22 -8.20 32.23 -4.15
N TYR A 23 -8.11 31.24 -5.05
CA TYR A 23 -6.95 30.35 -5.19
C TYR A 23 -5.84 30.79 -6.17
N THR A 24 -6.02 31.87 -6.93
CA THR A 24 -4.98 32.35 -7.86
C THR A 24 -3.74 32.92 -7.14
N ASP A 25 -3.88 33.42 -5.90
CA ASP A 25 -2.75 33.83 -5.07
C ASP A 25 -2.09 32.68 -4.30
N TYR A 26 -2.82 31.58 -4.04
CA TYR A 26 -2.32 30.41 -3.29
C TYR A 26 -1.23 29.63 -4.05
N ARG A 27 -1.33 29.58 -5.39
CA ARG A 27 -0.29 28.94 -6.22
C ARG A 27 1.08 29.61 -6.09
N ARG A 28 1.15 30.90 -5.70
CA ARG A 28 2.41 31.63 -5.54
C ARG A 28 3.08 31.39 -4.19
N SER A 29 2.35 31.09 -3.11
CA SER A 29 2.93 30.78 -1.79
C SER A 29 3.30 29.30 -1.60
N ALA A 30 2.78 28.43 -2.47
CA ALA A 30 3.08 26.99 -2.51
C ALA A 30 4.34 26.63 -3.33
N VAL A 31 4.92 27.57 -4.09
CA VAL A 31 6.19 27.32 -4.81
C VAL A 31 7.30 27.14 -3.80
N LEU A 32 7.60 25.88 -3.49
CA LEU A 32 8.73 25.54 -2.66
C LEU A 32 10.02 25.83 -3.45
N PRO A 33 11.01 26.50 -2.85
CA PRO A 33 12.31 26.69 -3.47
C PRO A 33 12.94 25.33 -3.81
N GLN A 34 14.04 25.33 -4.54
CA GLN A 34 14.76 24.09 -4.82
C GLN A 34 15.17 23.40 -3.51
N LEU A 35 14.45 22.31 -3.16
CA LEU A 35 14.68 21.54 -1.96
C LEU A 35 15.90 20.65 -2.14
N ARG A 36 16.67 20.45 -1.06
CA ARG A 36 17.83 19.55 -1.03
C ARG A 36 17.64 18.37 -0.10
N ARG A 37 16.81 18.50 0.95
CA ARG A 37 16.56 17.43 1.93
C ARG A 37 15.08 17.35 2.25
N ILE A 38 14.45 16.23 1.92
CA ILE A 38 13.02 16.00 2.15
C ILE A 38 12.88 14.79 3.07
N GLY A 39 12.19 14.96 4.19
CA GLY A 39 11.74 13.85 5.03
C GLY A 39 10.33 13.45 4.64
N VAL A 40 10.02 12.16 4.62
CA VAL A 40 8.66 11.66 4.40
C VAL A 40 8.29 10.74 5.56
N PHE A 41 7.27 11.10 6.33
CA PHE A 41 6.86 10.34 7.50
C PHE A 41 5.64 9.46 7.20
N ARG A 42 5.82 8.14 7.30
CA ARG A 42 4.73 7.16 7.21
C ARG A 42 5.03 5.92 8.06
N ALA A 43 4.59 5.96 9.31
CA ALA A 43 4.70 4.84 10.25
C ALA A 43 3.55 3.83 10.10
N ARG A 44 3.41 3.23 8.92
CA ARG A 44 2.34 2.24 8.60
C ARG A 44 2.96 0.91 8.19
N ARG A 45 2.11 -0.13 8.12
CA ARG A 45 2.52 -1.48 7.70
C ARG A 45 2.98 -1.50 6.24
N PHE A 46 3.69 -2.56 5.88
CA PHE A 46 4.28 -2.74 4.54
C PHE A 46 3.30 -2.50 3.39
N GLY A 47 2.10 -3.09 3.43
CA GLY A 47 1.09 -2.88 2.37
C GLY A 47 0.69 -1.41 2.22
N ASP A 48 0.35 -0.75 3.33
CA ASP A 48 -0.01 0.67 3.33
C ASP A 48 1.14 1.54 2.82
N LEU A 49 2.39 1.15 3.08
CA LEU A 49 3.56 1.85 2.56
C LEU A 49 3.67 1.76 1.03
N LEU A 50 3.30 0.63 0.42
CA LEU A 50 3.27 0.51 -1.05
C LEU A 50 2.34 1.56 -1.68
N CYS A 51 1.22 1.89 -1.04
CA CYS A 51 0.31 2.93 -1.50
C CYS A 51 0.93 4.34 -1.52
N ALA A 52 1.99 4.59 -0.74
CA ALA A 52 2.71 5.87 -0.72
C ALA A 52 3.81 5.98 -1.78
N THR A 53 4.17 4.88 -2.46
CA THR A 53 5.23 4.90 -3.48
C THR A 53 4.97 5.86 -4.65
N PRO A 54 3.73 6.09 -5.13
CA PRO A 54 3.47 7.12 -6.14
C PRO A 54 3.75 8.54 -5.66
N VAL A 55 3.52 8.83 -4.37
CA VAL A 55 3.87 10.12 -3.75
C VAL A 55 5.38 10.28 -3.70
N LEU A 56 6.12 9.26 -3.26
CA LEU A 56 7.59 9.29 -3.25
C LEU A 56 8.16 9.54 -4.65
N ARG A 57 7.60 8.89 -5.68
CA ARG A 57 7.98 9.12 -7.09
C ARG A 57 7.68 10.54 -7.56
N ALA A 58 6.55 11.11 -7.17
CA ALA A 58 6.21 12.50 -7.49
C ALA A 58 7.17 13.49 -6.83
N LEU A 59 7.51 13.28 -5.55
CA LEU A 59 8.50 14.10 -4.83
C LEU A 59 9.89 14.02 -5.49
N ALA A 60 10.37 12.81 -5.79
CA ALA A 60 11.67 12.59 -6.44
C ALA A 60 11.74 13.26 -7.83
N ALA A 61 10.64 13.20 -8.61
CA ALA A 61 10.58 13.84 -9.92
C ALA A 61 10.49 15.36 -9.84
N ALA A 62 9.81 15.92 -8.84
CA ALA A 62 9.70 17.35 -8.63
C ALA A 62 11.03 17.98 -8.19
N TRP A 63 11.82 17.25 -7.39
CA TRP A 63 13.14 17.70 -6.93
C TRP A 63 14.22 16.63 -7.15
N PRO A 64 14.73 16.45 -8.39
CA PRO A 64 15.71 15.41 -8.72
C PRO A 64 17.07 15.53 -8.01
N LYS A 65 17.35 16.68 -7.39
CA LYS A 65 18.57 16.94 -6.61
C LYS A 65 18.34 16.83 -5.09
N ALA A 66 17.10 16.62 -4.65
CA ALA A 66 16.79 16.45 -3.24
C ALA A 66 17.11 15.02 -2.81
N ARG A 67 17.70 14.88 -1.62
CA ARG A 67 17.75 13.59 -0.92
C ARG A 67 16.44 13.38 -0.19
N ILE A 68 15.76 12.26 -0.46
CA ILE A 68 14.51 11.86 0.18
C ILE A 68 14.81 10.82 1.25
N THR A 69 14.48 11.14 2.50
CA THR A 69 14.58 10.23 3.64
C THR A 69 13.19 9.73 4.02
N LEU A 70 12.96 8.41 3.92
CA LEU A 70 11.74 7.79 4.43
C LEU A 70 11.87 7.53 5.93
N VAL A 71 10.90 7.99 6.71
CA VAL A 71 10.80 7.79 8.16
C VAL A 71 9.64 6.84 8.42
N GLY A 72 9.93 5.63 8.89
CA GLY A 72 8.95 4.56 8.98
C GLY A 72 9.29 3.48 10.00
N LEU A 73 8.45 2.44 10.07
CA LEU A 73 8.63 1.27 10.94
C LEU A 73 9.72 0.33 10.38
N PRO A 74 10.24 -0.64 11.16
CA PRO A 74 11.31 -1.54 10.70
C PRO A 74 11.01 -2.22 9.37
N GLU A 75 9.76 -2.59 9.12
CA GLU A 75 9.32 -3.29 7.90
C GLU A 75 9.46 -2.42 6.64
N ALA A 76 9.56 -1.10 6.79
CA ALA A 76 9.73 -0.15 5.69
C ALA A 76 11.17 -0.11 5.16
N GLU A 77 12.16 -0.51 5.96
CA GLU A 77 13.58 -0.34 5.64
C GLU A 77 13.96 -1.07 4.34
N GLY A 78 13.57 -2.34 4.22
CA GLY A 78 13.88 -3.13 3.03
C GLY A 78 13.26 -2.56 1.76
N LEU A 79 12.07 -1.94 1.85
CA LEU A 79 11.47 -1.24 0.71
C LEU A 79 12.20 0.06 0.41
N ALA A 80 12.52 0.86 1.43
CA ALA A 80 13.27 2.11 1.27
C ALA A 80 14.58 1.90 0.52
N GLN A 81 15.33 0.86 0.87
CA GLN A 81 16.61 0.51 0.22
C GLN A 81 16.47 0.09 -1.26
N ARG A 82 15.27 -0.33 -1.69
CA ARG A 82 15.01 -0.82 -3.04
C ARG A 82 14.34 0.22 -3.94
N LEU A 83 13.75 1.28 -3.37
CA LEU A 83 13.07 2.33 -4.13
C LEU A 83 14.07 3.33 -4.71
N SER A 84 14.02 3.57 -6.02
CA SER A 84 14.84 4.62 -6.66
C SER A 84 14.42 6.04 -6.28
N SER A 85 13.26 6.21 -5.64
CA SER A 85 12.73 7.50 -5.19
C SER A 85 13.05 7.81 -3.73
N VAL A 86 13.85 6.97 -3.05
CA VAL A 86 14.24 7.13 -1.65
C VAL A 86 15.76 6.96 -1.55
N ASP A 87 16.43 7.91 -0.89
CA ASP A 87 17.89 7.92 -0.74
C ASP A 87 18.34 7.40 0.62
N ASP A 88 17.53 7.59 1.66
CA ASP A 88 17.87 7.29 3.04
C ASP A 88 16.63 6.75 3.80
N PHE A 89 16.86 5.99 4.86
CA PHE A 89 15.83 5.52 5.78
C PHE A 89 16.15 5.94 7.21
N GLU A 90 15.12 6.34 7.97
CA GLU A 90 15.20 6.58 9.41
C GLU A 90 14.15 5.73 10.13
N LEU A 91 14.62 4.90 11.06
CA LEU A 91 13.75 4.07 11.87
C LEU A 91 13.00 4.95 12.88
N PHE A 92 11.68 4.94 12.78
CA PHE A 92 10.81 5.56 13.75
C PHE A 92 10.65 4.64 14.98
N PRO A 93 11.06 5.08 16.18
CA PRO A 93 11.04 4.22 17.37
C PRO A 93 9.63 4.00 17.93
N GLY A 94 8.65 4.76 17.46
CA GLY A 94 7.27 4.73 17.94
C GLY A 94 6.85 6.01 18.67
N TRP A 95 5.54 6.15 18.91
CA TRP A 95 4.94 7.31 19.59
C TRP A 95 3.58 6.95 20.21
N PRO A 96 3.28 7.45 21.43
CA PRO A 96 2.00 7.19 22.08
C PRO A 96 0.79 7.60 21.22
N GLY A 97 -0.23 6.73 21.19
CA GLY A 97 -1.50 7.03 20.51
C GLY A 97 -1.52 6.71 19.01
N LEU A 98 -0.49 6.07 18.47
CA LEU A 98 -0.47 5.58 17.09
C LEU A 98 -0.94 4.10 17.02
N PRO A 99 -2.10 3.81 16.38
CA PRO A 99 -2.63 2.45 16.35
C PRO A 99 -1.68 1.44 15.69
N GLY A 100 -1.34 0.38 16.42
CA GLY A 100 -0.47 -0.69 15.92
C GLY A 100 1.00 -0.33 15.79
N VAL A 101 1.41 0.82 16.34
CA VAL A 101 2.81 1.25 16.43
C VAL A 101 3.21 1.21 17.92
N PRO A 102 4.39 0.69 18.27
CA PRO A 102 4.85 0.71 19.65
C PRO A 102 5.00 2.14 20.18
N SER A 103 4.93 2.31 21.49
CA SER A 103 5.30 3.57 22.14
C SER A 103 6.79 3.50 22.50
N ALA A 104 7.59 4.39 21.91
CA ALA A 104 8.99 4.52 22.28
C ALA A 104 9.15 4.98 23.73
N LYS A 105 10.26 4.59 24.36
CA LYS A 105 10.67 5.23 25.63
C LYS A 105 11.10 6.67 25.38
N ALA A 106 11.04 7.50 26.43
CA ALA A 106 11.32 8.94 26.30
C ALA A 106 12.75 9.24 25.84
N ASP A 107 13.73 8.46 26.29
CA ASP A 107 15.14 8.54 25.91
C ASP A 107 15.38 8.09 24.47
N GLU A 108 14.78 6.97 24.05
CA GLU A 108 14.78 6.47 22.67
C GLU A 108 14.23 7.52 21.71
N TYR A 109 13.07 8.09 22.04
CA TYR A 109 12.45 9.15 21.26
C TYR A 109 13.30 10.43 21.24
N SER A 110 13.88 10.83 22.38
CA SER A 110 14.76 12.01 22.45
C SER A 110 16.00 11.85 21.57
N PHE A 111 16.60 10.65 21.52
CA PHE A 111 17.72 10.36 20.64
C PHE A 111 17.31 10.40 19.16
N PHE A 112 16.16 9.80 18.82
CA PHE A 112 15.58 9.89 17.49
C PHE A 112 15.32 11.36 17.08
N GLN A 113 14.69 12.16 17.95
CA GLN A 113 14.40 13.56 17.66
C GLN A 113 15.66 14.39 17.41
N ARG A 114 16.73 14.20 18.20
CA ARG A 114 18.03 14.87 17.97
C ARG A 114 18.61 14.50 16.61
N ARG A 115 18.50 13.23 16.21
CA ARG A 115 18.94 12.74 14.91
C ARG A 115 18.13 13.35 13.76
N MET A 116 16.80 13.40 13.89
CA MET A 116 15.94 14.04 12.90
C MET A 116 16.26 15.53 12.72
N ARG A 117 16.52 16.25 13.83
CA ARG A 117 16.94 17.66 13.79
C ARG A 117 18.30 17.87 13.12
N SER A 118 19.25 16.95 13.30
CA SER A 118 20.57 17.07 12.67
C SER A 118 20.54 16.84 11.15
N ARG A 119 19.52 16.16 10.62
CA ARG A 119 19.29 16.00 9.18
C ARG A 119 19.01 17.33 8.48
N ARG A 120 18.49 18.35 9.18
CA ARG A 120 18.19 19.70 8.65
C ARG A 120 17.33 19.63 7.37
N PHE A 121 16.16 19.01 7.48
CA PHE A 121 15.22 18.91 6.36
C PHE A 121 14.74 20.30 5.90
N ASP A 122 14.65 20.49 4.59
CA ASP A 122 13.98 21.66 4.02
C ASP A 122 12.46 21.51 4.12
N LEU A 123 11.97 20.29 3.90
CA LEU A 123 10.56 19.92 3.97
C LEU A 123 10.43 18.58 4.68
N VAL A 124 9.45 18.44 5.58
CA VAL A 124 8.95 17.12 5.97
C VAL A 124 7.49 16.97 5.53
N VAL A 125 7.22 15.89 4.80
CA VAL A 125 5.90 15.51 4.31
C VAL A 125 5.32 14.44 5.22
N GLN A 126 4.24 14.76 5.91
CA GLN A 126 3.49 13.84 6.74
C GLN A 126 2.49 13.07 5.85
N LEU A 127 2.51 11.74 5.91
CA LEU A 127 1.62 10.85 5.14
C LEU A 127 0.98 9.77 6.05
N HIS A 128 0.74 10.06 7.33
CA HIS A 128 0.22 9.08 8.30
C HIS A 128 -1.18 9.46 8.79
N ASP A 129 -2.21 8.84 8.21
CA ASP A 129 -3.62 9.10 8.54
C ASP A 129 -3.92 10.62 8.51
N SER A 130 -4.85 11.12 9.35
CA SER A 130 -5.24 12.54 9.33
C SER A 130 -4.20 13.52 9.89
N GLY A 131 -3.05 13.05 10.36
CA GLY A 131 -2.07 13.95 10.99
C GLY A 131 -2.41 14.35 12.43
N ARG A 132 -3.64 14.12 12.93
CA ARG A 132 -4.07 14.43 14.32
C ARG A 132 -3.02 14.10 15.39
N ASN A 133 -2.45 12.89 15.33
CA ASN A 133 -1.48 12.42 16.33
C ASN A 133 -0.01 12.60 15.89
N THR A 134 0.25 13.05 14.66
CA THR A 134 1.60 13.01 14.05
C THR A 134 2.09 14.37 13.54
N ASN A 135 1.24 15.37 13.37
CA ASN A 135 1.67 16.69 12.90
C ASN A 135 2.58 17.40 13.92
N ALA A 136 2.20 17.39 15.21
CA ALA A 136 3.03 17.93 16.29
C ALA A 136 4.37 17.19 16.44
N LEU A 137 4.32 15.86 16.26
CA LEU A 137 5.50 14.99 16.24
C LEU A 137 6.44 15.35 15.08
N VAL A 138 5.90 15.46 13.86
CA VAL A 138 6.67 15.73 12.63
C VAL A 138 7.23 17.14 12.61
N ALA A 139 6.48 18.15 13.08
CA ALA A 139 6.96 19.52 13.21
C ALA A 139 8.19 19.63 14.12
N ASN A 140 8.33 18.68 15.06
CA ASN A 140 9.45 18.59 15.97
C ASN A 140 10.73 17.99 15.35
N PHE A 141 10.72 17.59 14.08
CA PHE A 141 11.90 17.11 13.36
C PHE A 141 12.84 18.27 12.94
N GLY A 142 12.46 19.53 13.18
CA GLY A 142 13.31 20.70 12.90
C GLY A 142 13.43 21.03 11.41
N ALA A 143 12.42 20.66 10.61
CA ALA A 143 12.34 21.01 9.20
C ALA A 143 12.06 22.51 9.03
N ARG A 144 12.49 23.09 7.90
CA ARG A 144 12.15 24.49 7.57
C ARG A 144 10.66 24.66 7.27
N ARG A 145 10.04 23.64 6.66
CA ARG A 145 8.62 23.61 6.29
C ARG A 145 8.06 22.23 6.54
N ASN A 146 6.75 22.17 6.76
CA ASN A 146 5.97 20.95 6.87
C ASN A 146 4.83 20.97 5.84
N ALA A 147 4.44 19.79 5.38
CA ALA A 147 3.27 19.56 4.55
C ALA A 147 2.65 18.22 4.93
N GLY A 148 1.38 18.00 4.64
CA GLY A 148 0.76 16.72 4.98
C GLY A 148 -0.75 16.75 5.00
N PHE A 149 -1.34 15.85 5.79
CA PHE A 149 -2.78 15.81 6.02
C PHE A 149 -3.14 16.41 7.37
N ALA A 150 -4.26 17.13 7.41
CA ALA A 150 -4.86 17.67 8.63
C ALA A 150 -6.35 17.95 8.39
N ASP A 151 -7.20 17.46 9.27
CA ASP A 151 -8.61 17.88 9.30
C ASP A 151 -8.73 19.30 9.93
N PRO A 152 -9.85 20.03 9.73
CA PRO A 152 -9.96 21.44 10.14
C PRO A 152 -9.62 21.75 11.61
N ASP A 153 -9.86 20.80 12.51
CA ASP A 153 -9.60 20.96 13.95
C ASP A 153 -8.26 20.33 14.39
N ASP A 154 -7.50 19.74 13.46
CA ASP A 154 -6.19 19.15 13.76
C ASP A 154 -5.11 20.22 13.82
N TRP A 155 -4.18 20.06 14.75
CA TRP A 155 -3.05 20.98 14.90
C TRP A 155 -2.10 20.89 13.69
N VAL A 156 -1.67 22.05 13.20
CA VAL A 156 -0.62 22.23 12.19
C VAL A 156 0.26 23.44 12.54
N PRO A 157 1.51 23.51 12.06
CA PRO A 157 2.31 24.73 12.20
C PRO A 157 1.68 25.89 11.42
N GLU A 158 1.41 27.02 12.08
CA GLU A 158 0.69 28.16 11.50
C GLU A 158 1.34 28.68 10.21
N ALA A 159 2.68 28.78 10.18
CA ALA A 159 3.44 29.21 9.00
C ALA A 159 3.32 28.27 7.78
N ASP A 160 2.83 27.04 8.01
CA ASP A 160 2.69 25.98 7.01
C ASP A 160 1.24 25.55 6.80
N ALA A 161 0.25 26.20 7.42
CA ALA A 161 -1.16 25.77 7.37
C ALA A 161 -1.68 25.58 5.94
N LEU A 162 -1.20 26.38 4.97
CA LEU A 162 -1.55 26.28 3.55
C LEU A 162 -0.87 25.12 2.79
N ARG A 163 -0.15 24.23 3.47
CA ARG A 163 0.50 23.03 2.92
C ARG A 163 -0.13 21.74 3.44
N PHE A 164 -1.23 21.86 4.19
CA PHE A 164 -2.00 20.73 4.69
C PHE A 164 -3.34 20.64 3.97
N VAL A 165 -3.76 19.42 3.68
CA VAL A 165 -5.07 19.13 3.09
C VAL A 165 -5.88 18.18 3.97
N PRO A 166 -7.22 18.24 3.94
CA PRO A 166 -8.05 17.29 4.66
C PRO A 166 -7.72 15.85 4.30
N TRP A 167 -7.80 14.95 5.30
CA TRP A 167 -7.62 13.53 5.05
C TRP A 167 -8.82 12.99 4.27
N PRO A 168 -8.64 12.35 3.11
CA PRO A 168 -9.76 11.89 2.30
C PRO A 168 -10.68 10.91 3.03
N GLY A 169 -10.14 10.10 3.95
CA GLY A 169 -10.89 9.19 4.83
C GLY A 169 -11.57 8.00 4.15
N GLN A 170 -11.86 8.11 2.85
CA GLN A 170 -12.60 7.17 2.02
C GLN A 170 -11.99 7.10 0.61
N GLY A 171 -12.29 6.02 -0.10
CA GLY A 171 -11.76 5.76 -1.43
C GLY A 171 -10.28 5.38 -1.44
N SER A 172 -9.75 5.19 -2.66
CA SER A 172 -8.42 4.61 -2.87
C SER A 172 -7.33 5.34 -2.07
N GLU A 173 -6.64 4.62 -1.18
CA GLU A 173 -5.49 5.11 -0.42
C GLU A 173 -4.44 5.75 -1.34
N VAL A 174 -4.19 5.16 -2.51
CA VAL A 174 -3.22 5.71 -3.49
C VAL A 174 -3.65 7.08 -4.00
N LEU A 175 -4.93 7.23 -4.39
CA LEU A 175 -5.45 8.52 -4.86
C LEU A 175 -5.53 9.54 -3.72
N GLY A 176 -5.91 9.08 -2.53
CA GLY A 176 -5.98 9.93 -1.34
C GLY A 176 -4.61 10.51 -0.96
N LEU A 177 -3.56 9.68 -0.99
CA LEU A 177 -2.19 10.14 -0.74
C LEU A 177 -1.68 11.09 -1.85
N LEU A 178 -1.99 10.80 -3.13
CA LEU A 178 -1.61 11.65 -4.25
C LEU A 178 -2.28 13.03 -4.24
N ALA A 179 -3.46 13.16 -3.61
CA ALA A 179 -4.17 14.43 -3.48
C ALA A 179 -3.31 15.51 -2.80
N LEU A 180 -2.42 15.13 -1.87
CA LEU A 180 -1.47 16.06 -1.27
C LEU A 180 -0.49 16.62 -2.31
N THR A 181 0.12 15.74 -3.12
CA THR A 181 1.07 16.18 -4.15
C THR A 181 0.38 16.97 -5.27
N ASP A 182 -0.86 16.64 -5.61
CA ASP A 182 -1.66 17.42 -6.57
C ASP A 182 -1.96 18.82 -6.04
N TYR A 183 -2.32 18.93 -4.76
CA TYR A 183 -2.55 20.21 -4.09
C TYR A 183 -1.29 21.07 -4.04
N MET A 184 -0.13 20.46 -3.83
CA MET A 184 1.18 21.12 -3.91
C MET A 184 1.60 21.49 -5.35
N GLY A 185 0.81 21.13 -6.37
CA GLY A 185 1.10 21.40 -7.77
C GLY A 185 2.18 20.50 -8.37
N LEU A 186 2.46 19.35 -7.76
CA LEU A 186 3.45 18.40 -8.23
C LEU A 186 2.81 17.41 -9.22
N PRO A 187 3.34 17.25 -10.44
CA PRO A 187 2.75 16.36 -11.42
C PRO A 187 2.88 14.89 -10.99
N ARG A 188 1.76 14.16 -11.05
CA ARG A 188 1.75 12.71 -10.83
C ARG A 188 2.70 12.00 -11.80
N ARG A 189 3.36 10.93 -11.33
CA ARG A 189 4.22 10.06 -12.15
C ARG A 189 3.63 8.65 -12.28
N GLY A 190 2.34 8.59 -12.60
CA GLY A 190 1.57 7.33 -12.67
C GLY A 190 1.03 6.88 -11.31
N LEU A 191 0.18 5.85 -11.35
CA LEU A 191 -0.53 5.32 -10.18
C LEU A 191 -0.02 3.95 -9.70
N LYS A 192 0.89 3.34 -10.47
CA LYS A 192 1.46 2.02 -10.16
C LYS A 192 2.19 2.07 -8.82
N LEU A 193 2.03 1.03 -8.00
CA LEU A 193 2.77 0.84 -6.76
C LEU A 193 4.14 0.25 -7.08
N ASP A 194 5.19 0.65 -6.36
CA ASP A 194 6.54 0.13 -6.55
C ASP A 194 6.85 -0.97 -5.53
N LEU A 195 7.09 -2.19 -6.02
CA LEU A 195 7.67 -3.29 -5.26
C LEU A 195 8.86 -3.88 -6.03
N PRO A 196 10.05 -3.26 -5.96
CA PRO A 196 11.21 -3.71 -6.72
C PRO A 196 11.75 -5.03 -6.16
N LEU A 197 11.66 -6.08 -6.97
CA LEU A 197 12.24 -7.40 -6.68
C LEU A 197 13.61 -7.52 -7.34
N ASN A 198 14.56 -8.17 -6.68
CA ASN A 198 15.88 -8.45 -7.23
C ASN A 198 15.99 -9.90 -7.72
N ALA A 199 17.13 -10.26 -8.32
CA ALA A 199 17.36 -11.62 -8.82
C ALA A 199 17.43 -12.66 -7.70
N ASP A 200 17.93 -12.27 -6.52
CA ASP A 200 18.05 -13.15 -5.36
C ASP A 200 16.68 -13.57 -4.80
N ASP A 201 15.71 -12.66 -4.70
CA ASP A 201 14.34 -12.99 -4.27
C ASP A 201 13.72 -14.09 -5.14
N ARG A 202 13.93 -13.98 -6.46
CA ARG A 202 13.46 -14.97 -7.44
C ARG A 202 14.22 -16.29 -7.30
N ALA A 203 15.53 -16.23 -7.11
CA ALA A 203 16.37 -17.41 -6.95
C ALA A 203 16.03 -18.19 -5.68
N ARG A 204 15.76 -17.49 -4.57
CA ARG A 204 15.40 -18.10 -3.26
C ARG A 204 14.04 -18.78 -3.28
N VAL A 205 13.04 -18.20 -3.96
CA VAL A 205 11.68 -18.79 -4.00
C VAL A 205 11.51 -19.85 -5.08
N ARG A 206 12.26 -19.79 -6.18
CA ARG A 206 12.11 -20.72 -7.32
C ARG A 206 12.10 -22.20 -6.95
N PRO A 207 12.99 -22.72 -6.07
CA PRO A 207 12.97 -24.14 -5.69
C PRO A 207 11.75 -24.55 -4.87
N LEU A 208 11.01 -23.57 -4.32
CA LEU A 208 9.80 -23.78 -3.53
C LEU A 208 8.53 -23.73 -4.38
N LEU A 209 8.62 -23.32 -5.63
CA LEU A 209 7.45 -23.12 -6.49
C LEU A 209 7.27 -24.30 -7.45
N PRO A 210 6.06 -24.51 -7.97
CA PRO A 210 5.83 -25.45 -9.03
C PRO A 210 6.75 -25.20 -10.23
N ALA A 211 7.20 -26.29 -10.87
CA ALA A 211 8.05 -26.20 -12.06
C ALA A 211 7.28 -25.60 -13.24
N SER A 212 5.97 -25.87 -13.31
CA SER A 212 5.08 -25.18 -14.22
C SER A 212 4.81 -23.77 -13.68
N ARG A 213 4.90 -22.73 -14.53
CA ARG A 213 4.48 -21.38 -14.14
C ARG A 213 2.96 -21.20 -14.12
N ARG A 214 2.18 -22.28 -14.29
CA ARG A 214 0.72 -22.26 -14.21
C ARG A 214 0.27 -22.62 -12.80
N TYR A 215 0.48 -21.68 -11.88
CA TYR A 215 0.00 -21.84 -10.51
C TYR A 215 -0.76 -20.60 -10.03
N ALA A 216 -1.68 -20.84 -9.11
CA ALA A 216 -2.41 -19.81 -8.39
C ALA A 216 -1.88 -19.73 -6.96
N ILE A 217 -1.73 -18.50 -6.45
CA ILE A 217 -1.47 -18.28 -5.03
C ILE A 217 -2.79 -18.08 -4.31
N VAL A 218 -3.02 -18.83 -3.23
CA VAL A 218 -4.14 -18.59 -2.30
C VAL A 218 -3.57 -18.19 -0.95
N HIS A 219 -3.93 -16.99 -0.50
CA HIS A 219 -3.47 -16.41 0.77
C HIS A 219 -4.68 -16.11 1.67
N PRO A 220 -5.07 -17.05 2.57
CA PRO A 220 -6.21 -16.87 3.46
C PRO A 220 -5.92 -15.94 4.64
N GLY A 221 -4.65 -15.54 4.82
CA GLY A 221 -4.18 -14.71 5.92
C GLY A 221 -4.76 -13.30 5.96
N ALA A 222 -4.93 -12.79 7.19
CA ALA A 222 -5.13 -11.39 7.51
C ALA A 222 -4.85 -11.18 9.00
N ARG A 223 -4.24 -10.04 9.36
CA ARG A 223 -3.93 -9.75 10.78
C ARG A 223 -5.17 -9.77 11.69
N LEU A 224 -6.24 -9.12 11.26
CA LEU A 224 -7.47 -9.03 12.02
C LEU A 224 -8.40 -10.17 11.58
N ALA A 225 -8.83 -11.00 12.52
CA ALA A 225 -9.68 -12.16 12.21
C ALA A 225 -10.98 -11.77 11.51
N VAL A 226 -11.58 -10.63 11.90
CA VAL A 226 -12.79 -10.08 11.26
C VAL A 226 -12.59 -9.73 9.78
N ARG A 227 -11.34 -9.60 9.31
CA ARG A 227 -11.00 -9.30 7.91
C ARG A 227 -10.71 -10.56 7.08
N ARG A 228 -10.76 -11.74 7.70
CA ARG A 228 -10.51 -13.02 7.04
C ARG A 228 -11.83 -13.53 6.48
N TRP A 229 -11.85 -13.84 5.19
CA TRP A 229 -12.88 -14.70 4.63
C TRP A 229 -12.70 -16.15 5.09
N SER A 230 -13.71 -16.99 4.92
CA SER A 230 -13.76 -18.32 5.54
C SER A 230 -12.77 -19.29 4.91
N ALA A 231 -12.26 -20.22 5.72
CA ALA A 231 -11.35 -21.26 5.25
C ALA A 231 -12.00 -22.19 4.22
N SER A 232 -13.29 -22.52 4.40
CA SER A 232 -14.09 -23.28 3.45
C SER A 232 -14.25 -22.55 2.11
N GLY A 233 -14.46 -21.23 2.13
CA GLY A 233 -14.54 -20.40 0.94
C GLY A 233 -13.23 -20.42 0.14
N PHE A 234 -12.10 -20.22 0.80
CA PHE A 234 -10.78 -20.33 0.16
C PHE A 234 -10.50 -21.74 -0.38
N ALA A 235 -10.86 -22.79 0.37
CA ALA A 235 -10.69 -24.18 -0.07
C ALA A 235 -11.51 -24.48 -1.34
N ALA A 236 -12.76 -24.01 -1.40
CA ALA A 236 -13.63 -24.18 -2.56
C ALA A 236 -13.07 -23.48 -3.81
N VAL A 237 -12.53 -22.26 -3.67
CA VAL A 237 -11.87 -21.54 -4.77
C VAL A 237 -10.61 -22.28 -5.22
N ALA A 238 -9.79 -22.72 -4.27
CA ALA A 238 -8.57 -23.48 -4.55
C ALA A 238 -8.85 -24.77 -5.32
N ASP A 239 -9.86 -25.54 -4.91
CA ASP A 239 -10.30 -26.75 -5.62
C ASP A 239 -10.72 -26.46 -7.05
N ARG A 240 -11.44 -25.36 -7.29
CA ARG A 240 -11.87 -24.97 -8.64
C ARG A 240 -10.71 -24.59 -9.55
N LEU A 241 -9.70 -23.91 -8.99
CA LEU A 241 -8.46 -23.58 -9.71
C LEU A 241 -7.68 -24.86 -10.07
N ALA A 242 -7.58 -25.79 -9.13
CA ALA A 242 -6.95 -27.09 -9.35
C ALA A 242 -7.67 -27.92 -10.43
N GLN A 243 -9.01 -27.93 -10.42
CA GLN A 243 -9.83 -28.61 -11.44
C GLN A 243 -9.61 -28.05 -12.85
N ALA A 244 -9.32 -26.76 -12.97
CA ALA A 244 -8.97 -26.11 -14.23
C ALA A 244 -7.48 -26.30 -14.64
N GLY A 245 -6.72 -27.06 -13.86
CA GLY A 245 -5.33 -27.41 -14.17
C GLY A 245 -4.29 -26.40 -13.69
N LEU A 246 -4.63 -25.49 -12.77
CA LEU A 246 -3.62 -24.68 -12.08
C LEU A 246 -3.10 -25.44 -10.85
N GLU A 247 -1.79 -25.42 -10.65
CA GLU A 247 -1.22 -25.86 -9.37
C GLU A 247 -1.56 -24.83 -8.29
N VAL A 248 -2.00 -25.28 -7.11
CA VAL A 248 -2.36 -24.35 -6.02
C VAL A 248 -1.20 -24.23 -5.05
N VAL A 249 -0.80 -23.00 -4.77
CA VAL A 249 0.20 -22.66 -3.75
C VAL A 249 -0.48 -21.89 -2.62
N LEU A 250 -0.54 -22.50 -1.43
CA LEU A 250 -1.03 -21.84 -0.23
C LEU A 250 0.11 -21.03 0.42
N THR A 251 -0.18 -19.80 0.84
CA THR A 251 0.79 -18.93 1.49
C THR A 251 0.23 -18.33 2.77
N GLY A 252 1.13 -18.01 3.71
CA GLY A 252 0.81 -17.43 5.00
C GLY A 252 2.08 -17.14 5.79
N SER A 253 2.00 -16.29 6.82
CA SER A 253 3.08 -16.17 7.79
C SER A 253 3.21 -17.44 8.65
N GLU A 254 4.25 -17.50 9.49
CA GLU A 254 4.42 -18.56 10.50
C GLU A 254 3.19 -18.66 11.41
N ASP A 255 2.69 -17.51 11.89
CA ASP A 255 1.53 -17.41 12.78
C ASP A 255 0.20 -17.79 12.09
N GLU A 256 0.20 -17.86 10.76
CA GLU A 256 -0.97 -18.22 9.96
C GLU A 256 -0.97 -19.70 9.53
N ARG A 257 0.04 -20.50 9.92
CA ARG A 257 0.13 -21.92 9.57
C ARG A 257 -1.12 -22.71 9.93
N ALA A 258 -1.68 -22.49 11.12
CA ALA A 258 -2.90 -23.18 11.54
C ALA A 258 -4.11 -22.83 10.66
N LEU A 259 -4.21 -21.58 10.22
CA LEU A 259 -5.26 -21.13 9.29
C LEU A 259 -5.06 -21.76 7.90
N VAL A 260 -3.83 -21.74 7.38
CA VAL A 260 -3.50 -22.36 6.09
C VAL A 260 -3.77 -23.85 6.10
N ALA A 261 -3.36 -24.56 7.16
CA ALA A 261 -3.66 -25.97 7.35
C ALA A 261 -5.17 -26.26 7.39
N SER A 262 -5.97 -25.38 7.99
CA SER A 262 -7.44 -25.51 7.99
C SER A 262 -8.06 -25.37 6.60
N VAL A 263 -7.47 -24.55 5.71
CA VAL A 263 -7.89 -24.45 4.31
C VAL A 263 -7.52 -25.73 3.59
N ALA A 264 -6.27 -26.18 3.70
CA ALA A 264 -5.78 -27.40 3.07
C ALA A 264 -6.61 -28.64 3.46
N ALA A 265 -6.98 -28.76 4.73
CA ALA A 265 -7.80 -29.87 5.23
C ALA A 265 -9.23 -29.90 4.65
N GLN A 266 -9.72 -28.80 4.10
CA GLN A 266 -11.04 -28.67 3.48
C GLN A 266 -10.98 -28.75 1.95
N MET A 267 -9.79 -28.82 1.36
CA MET A 267 -9.61 -29.01 -0.08
C MET A 267 -9.78 -30.48 -0.46
N ARG A 268 -10.21 -30.70 -1.70
CA ARG A 268 -10.28 -32.03 -2.35
C ARG A 268 -9.10 -32.29 -3.28
N HIS A 269 -8.42 -31.23 -3.71
CA HIS A 269 -7.21 -31.33 -4.53
C HIS A 269 -5.96 -30.97 -3.70
N PRO A 270 -4.78 -31.53 -4.04
CA PRO A 270 -3.55 -31.19 -3.32
C PRO A 270 -3.13 -29.74 -3.60
N ALA A 271 -2.47 -29.14 -2.61
CA ALA A 271 -1.84 -27.83 -2.73
C ALA A 271 -0.44 -27.86 -2.12
N LEU A 272 0.43 -26.99 -2.64
CA LEU A 272 1.75 -26.74 -2.09
C LEU A 272 1.68 -25.70 -0.97
N ASP A 273 1.96 -26.12 0.26
CA ASP A 273 1.95 -25.21 1.41
C ASP A 273 3.33 -24.54 1.61
N LEU A 274 3.34 -23.22 1.49
CA LEU A 274 4.50 -22.35 1.74
C LEU A 274 4.33 -21.46 2.99
N SER A 275 3.36 -21.76 3.86
CA SER A 275 3.13 -21.00 5.08
C SER A 275 4.35 -21.02 6.02
N GLY A 276 4.86 -19.83 6.36
CA GLY A 276 6.10 -19.67 7.13
C GLY A 276 7.39 -20.03 6.38
N ARG A 277 7.33 -20.30 5.07
CA ARG A 277 8.50 -20.68 4.24
C ARG A 277 9.00 -19.56 3.32
N THR A 278 8.35 -18.40 3.35
CA THR A 278 8.69 -17.23 2.53
C THR A 278 8.82 -16.00 3.40
N ASP A 279 9.86 -15.18 3.17
CA ASP A 279 9.83 -13.78 3.58
C ASP A 279 8.95 -12.95 2.62
N ILE A 280 8.76 -11.66 2.92
CA ILE A 280 7.92 -10.77 2.11
C ILE A 280 8.41 -10.63 0.66
N TRP A 281 9.73 -10.74 0.43
CA TRP A 281 10.33 -10.57 -0.89
C TRP A 281 10.21 -11.84 -1.74
N MET A 282 10.39 -13.01 -1.11
CA MET A 282 10.10 -14.31 -1.72
C MET A 282 8.61 -14.42 -2.08
N LEU A 283 7.71 -13.99 -1.18
CA LEU A 283 6.28 -13.93 -1.49
C LEU A 283 6.00 -13.00 -2.69
N GLY A 284 6.66 -11.84 -2.75
CA GLY A 284 6.61 -10.96 -3.92
C GLY A 284 7.09 -11.64 -5.20
N ALA A 285 8.20 -12.36 -5.16
CA ALA A 285 8.72 -13.10 -6.32
C ALA A 285 7.80 -14.25 -6.75
N ALA A 286 7.14 -14.93 -5.81
CA ALA A 286 6.12 -15.93 -6.07
C ALA A 286 4.87 -15.30 -6.72
N LEU A 287 4.39 -14.17 -6.21
CA LEU A 287 3.27 -13.44 -6.82
C LEU A 287 3.60 -12.98 -8.24
N ALA A 288 4.80 -12.46 -8.45
CA ALA A 288 5.23 -11.94 -9.76
C ALA A 288 5.28 -13.01 -10.88
N SER A 289 5.22 -14.29 -10.53
CA SER A 289 5.26 -15.42 -11.47
C SER A 289 4.00 -16.28 -11.43
N ALA A 290 2.99 -15.90 -10.64
CA ALA A 290 1.72 -16.61 -10.53
C ALA A 290 0.73 -16.12 -11.60
N SER A 291 -0.11 -17.02 -12.11
CA SER A 291 -1.17 -16.65 -13.07
C SER A 291 -2.26 -15.80 -12.41
N VAL A 292 -2.59 -16.09 -11.14
CA VAL A 292 -3.56 -15.33 -10.35
C VAL A 292 -3.30 -15.48 -8.85
N ALA A 293 -3.64 -14.45 -8.08
CA ALA A 293 -3.63 -14.49 -6.61
C ALA A 293 -5.05 -14.34 -6.04
N VAL A 294 -5.43 -15.21 -5.10
CA VAL A 294 -6.69 -15.11 -4.34
C VAL A 294 -6.36 -14.80 -2.89
N CYS A 295 -6.84 -13.68 -2.36
CA CYS A 295 -6.47 -13.23 -1.02
C CYS A 295 -7.56 -12.38 -0.36
N ASN A 296 -7.42 -12.12 0.94
CA ASN A 296 -8.18 -11.05 1.59
C ASN A 296 -7.65 -9.66 1.17
N ASN A 297 -8.36 -8.58 1.49
CA ASN A 297 -7.88 -7.20 1.27
C ASN A 297 -6.71 -6.83 2.21
N THR A 298 -5.52 -7.38 1.98
CA THR A 298 -4.34 -7.26 2.85
C THR A 298 -3.11 -6.80 2.08
N THR A 299 -1.94 -6.83 2.73
CA THR A 299 -0.65 -6.58 2.06
C THR A 299 -0.49 -7.38 0.76
N VAL A 300 -1.03 -8.60 0.67
CA VAL A 300 -0.93 -9.44 -0.54
C VAL A 300 -1.68 -8.85 -1.73
N SER A 301 -2.86 -8.25 -1.54
CA SER A 301 -3.57 -7.56 -2.63
C SER A 301 -2.78 -6.36 -3.15
N MET A 302 -2.11 -5.63 -2.24
CA MET A 302 -1.22 -4.51 -2.57
C MET A 302 0.03 -4.95 -3.32
N MET A 303 0.63 -6.07 -2.92
CA MET A 303 1.77 -6.64 -3.62
C MET A 303 1.38 -7.10 -5.03
N ALA A 304 0.23 -7.78 -5.18
CA ALA A 304 -0.28 -8.18 -6.49
C ALA A 304 -0.47 -6.95 -7.40
N ALA A 305 -1.06 -5.86 -6.88
CA ALA A 305 -1.22 -4.60 -7.60
C ALA A 305 0.13 -3.95 -7.98
N ALA A 306 1.14 -4.00 -7.12
CA ALA A 306 2.47 -3.48 -7.42
C ALA A 306 3.19 -4.27 -8.51
N LEU A 307 3.01 -5.60 -8.50
CA LEU A 307 3.68 -6.53 -9.41
C LEU A 307 2.94 -6.71 -10.75
N GLY A 308 1.68 -6.28 -10.81
CA GLY A 308 0.81 -6.49 -11.97
C GLY A 308 0.23 -7.92 -12.05
N THR A 309 0.41 -8.71 -10.99
CA THR A 309 -0.18 -10.04 -10.84
C THR A 309 -1.69 -9.91 -10.72
N ARG A 310 -2.44 -10.59 -11.60
CA ARG A 310 -3.89 -10.56 -11.54
C ARG A 310 -4.38 -11.11 -10.20
N SER A 311 -5.43 -10.53 -9.63
CA SER A 311 -5.91 -10.97 -8.33
C SER A 311 -7.42 -10.93 -8.14
N VAL A 312 -7.89 -11.80 -7.25
CA VAL A 312 -9.24 -11.78 -6.72
C VAL A 312 -9.14 -11.55 -5.22
N VAL A 313 -9.84 -10.51 -4.75
CA VAL A 313 -9.74 -10.01 -3.37
C VAL A 313 -11.07 -10.19 -2.67
N ALA A 314 -11.10 -11.00 -1.62
CA ALA A 314 -12.20 -11.07 -0.67
C ALA A 314 -12.08 -9.89 0.31
N SER A 315 -13.07 -9.01 0.32
CA SER A 315 -13.11 -7.81 1.14
C SER A 315 -14.31 -7.87 2.07
N GLN A 316 -14.11 -7.63 3.36
CA GLN A 316 -15.25 -7.61 4.29
C GLN A 316 -16.03 -6.30 4.16
N ALA A 317 -17.28 -6.28 4.63
CA ALA A 317 -18.14 -5.10 4.55
C ALA A 317 -17.46 -3.88 5.21
N GLY A 318 -17.37 -2.77 4.48
CA GLY A 318 -16.69 -1.54 4.91
C GLY A 318 -15.20 -1.42 4.54
N GLU A 319 -14.60 -2.45 3.92
CA GLU A 319 -13.19 -2.42 3.51
C GLU A 319 -12.96 -2.04 2.05
N VAL A 320 -13.99 -2.16 1.20
CA VAL A 320 -13.90 -2.02 -0.26
C VAL A 320 -13.31 -0.67 -0.68
N ASP A 321 -13.51 0.36 0.16
CA ASP A 321 -13.08 1.71 -0.14
C ASP A 321 -11.58 1.96 0.12
N ARG A 322 -10.86 1.17 0.93
CA ARG A 322 -9.42 1.40 1.19
C ARG A 322 -8.56 0.34 0.48
N GLY A 323 -8.04 0.72 -0.70
CA GLY A 323 -7.55 -0.14 -1.81
C GLY A 323 -6.43 -1.18 -1.54
N PRO A 324 -5.95 -1.93 -2.57
CA PRO A 324 -6.14 -1.76 -4.01
C PRO A 324 -6.98 -2.90 -4.63
N PRO A 325 -7.66 -2.58 -5.75
CA PRO A 325 -6.99 -2.15 -6.98
C PRO A 325 -7.66 -1.05 -7.80
N LEU A 326 -6.82 -0.15 -8.31
CA LEU A 326 -7.17 0.90 -9.27
C LEU A 326 -7.40 0.37 -10.69
N ASP A 327 -7.06 -0.89 -10.93
CA ASP A 327 -7.27 -1.59 -12.20
C ASP A 327 -8.26 -2.74 -11.97
N PRO A 328 -9.57 -2.49 -12.16
CA PRO A 328 -10.61 -3.50 -11.96
C PRO A 328 -10.57 -4.61 -13.01
N GLN A 329 -9.84 -4.43 -14.12
CA GLN A 329 -9.66 -5.47 -15.13
C GLN A 329 -8.66 -6.51 -14.66
N ARG A 330 -7.58 -6.09 -13.98
CA ARG A 330 -6.57 -7.01 -13.44
C ARG A 330 -6.93 -7.59 -12.09
N HIS A 331 -7.72 -6.85 -11.33
CA HIS A 331 -7.91 -7.17 -9.94
C HIS A 331 -9.38 -6.96 -9.54
N ARG A 332 -10.02 -8.02 -9.08
CA ARG A 332 -11.46 -8.04 -8.82
C ARG A 332 -11.71 -8.13 -7.32
N VAL A 333 -12.42 -7.16 -6.77
CA VAL A 333 -12.80 -7.14 -5.35
C VAL A 333 -14.22 -7.61 -5.20
N PHE A 334 -14.45 -8.50 -4.24
CA PHE A 334 -15.76 -9.03 -3.92
C PHE A 334 -16.00 -8.87 -2.43
N THR A 335 -17.21 -8.43 -2.07
CA THR A 335 -17.70 -8.51 -0.71
C THR A 335 -18.47 -9.82 -0.57
N PRO A 336 -17.93 -10.83 0.16
CA PRO A 336 -18.60 -12.11 0.29
C PRO A 336 -19.96 -11.91 0.96
N GLY A 337 -21.04 -12.38 0.32
CA GLY A 337 -22.36 -12.54 0.93
C GLY A 337 -22.40 -13.88 1.67
N SER A 338 -23.12 -14.86 1.12
CA SER A 338 -22.98 -16.26 1.55
C SER A 338 -21.70 -16.89 0.98
N ASP A 339 -21.03 -17.73 1.77
CA ASP A 339 -19.72 -18.31 1.41
C ASP A 339 -19.76 -19.13 0.12
N ALA A 340 -20.80 -19.94 -0.10
CA ALA A 340 -20.88 -20.77 -1.30
C ALA A 340 -21.02 -19.95 -2.59
N HIS A 341 -21.85 -18.89 -2.56
CA HIS A 341 -22.04 -18.02 -3.72
C HIS A 341 -20.79 -17.17 -3.97
N ALA A 342 -20.18 -16.64 -2.90
CA ALA A 342 -18.93 -15.91 -3.00
C ALA A 342 -17.83 -16.79 -3.59
N ALA A 343 -17.66 -18.03 -3.12
CA ALA A 343 -16.65 -18.94 -3.65
C ALA A 343 -16.80 -19.22 -5.14
N GLU A 344 -18.04 -19.42 -5.62
CA GLU A 344 -18.27 -19.60 -7.05
C GLU A 344 -17.85 -18.35 -7.85
N MET A 345 -18.28 -17.16 -7.41
CA MET A 345 -17.94 -15.90 -8.09
C MET A 345 -16.43 -15.63 -8.10
N LEU A 346 -15.76 -15.84 -6.97
CA LEU A 346 -14.31 -15.64 -6.85
C LEU A 346 -13.55 -16.65 -7.71
N ALA A 347 -13.98 -17.91 -7.75
CA ALA A 347 -13.36 -18.94 -8.60
C ALA A 347 -13.52 -18.61 -10.09
N GLN A 348 -14.73 -18.26 -10.54
CA GLN A 348 -14.97 -17.84 -11.92
C GLN A 348 -14.13 -16.62 -12.31
N ALA A 349 -14.05 -15.64 -11.41
CA ALA A 349 -13.23 -14.46 -11.62
C ALA A 349 -11.74 -14.78 -11.73
N ALA A 350 -11.24 -15.67 -10.87
CA ALA A 350 -9.84 -16.06 -10.85
C ALA A 350 -9.46 -16.85 -12.10
N LEU A 351 -10.33 -17.75 -12.57
CA LEU A 351 -10.14 -18.51 -13.81
C LEU A 351 -10.12 -17.60 -15.05
N ALA A 352 -11.08 -16.68 -15.17
CA ALA A 352 -11.12 -15.73 -16.28
C ALA A 352 -9.82 -14.90 -16.35
N LEU A 353 -9.30 -14.48 -15.19
CA LEU A 353 -8.04 -13.75 -15.11
C LEU A 353 -6.83 -14.63 -15.46
N ALA A 354 -6.80 -15.89 -15.07
CA ALA A 354 -5.71 -16.81 -15.35
C ALA A 354 -5.60 -17.15 -16.85
N ASP A 355 -6.74 -17.27 -17.55
CA ASP A 355 -6.76 -17.66 -18.96
C ASP A 355 -6.35 -16.52 -19.91
N GLU A 356 -6.50 -15.25 -19.52
CA GLU A 356 -5.99 -14.08 -20.27
C GLU A 356 -4.45 -13.99 -20.31
N GLU A 357 -3.72 -14.91 -19.68
CA GLU A 357 -2.27 -15.04 -19.85
C GLU A 357 -1.89 -15.79 -21.15
N LEU A 358 -2.87 -16.46 -21.77
CA LEU A 358 -2.69 -17.33 -22.95
C LEU A 358 -3.14 -16.69 -24.28
N ALA A 359 -3.80 -15.53 -24.24
CA ALA A 359 -4.25 -14.77 -25.41
C ALA A 359 -3.40 -13.50 -25.58
#